data_AF-A0A920I9A7-F1
#
_entry.id   AF-A0A920I9A7-F1
#
_cell.length_a   1.000
_cell.length_b   1.000
_cell.length_c   1.000
_cell.angle_alpha   90.00
_cell.angle_beta   90.00
_cell.angle_gamma   90.00
#
_symmetry.space_group_name_H-M   'P 1'
#
loop_
_entity.id
_entity.type
_entity.pdbx_description
1 polymer ?
#
loop_
_entity_poly.entity_id
_entity_poly.type
_entity_poly.pdbx_seq_one_letter_code
_entity_poly.pdbx_strand_id
1 'polypeptide(L)'
;MSNIPPTNPLIKPDDENVSFFNRELSWLAFNERVLANSFDNLIPLAERLRFVTIAANNLDEFYMVRLAGLYQLRIRGFTTLPEQNTSIDYLISKITERAKQLEVRQLKQLNSILDDCSNVGIFLTQEEDLSSQDIKWLKNWYEVNILPLLAPTTLDPSHPFPFIQNRGKGVF
;
A
#
# COMPACT_ATOMS: atom_id res chain seq x y z
N MET A 1 22.34 6.78 -37.15
CA MET A 1 22.80 5.56 -36.45
C MET A 1 22.95 5.91 -34.98
N SER A 2 22.15 5.29 -34.12
CA SER A 2 22.05 5.65 -32.70
C SER A 2 23.20 5.01 -31.91
N ASN A 3 24.11 5.84 -31.39
CA ASN A 3 25.22 5.43 -30.51
C ASN A 3 24.73 5.26 -29.07
N ILE A 4 23.92 4.23 -28.82
CA ILE A 4 23.63 3.79 -27.45
C ILE A 4 24.71 2.76 -27.08
N PRO A 5 25.57 3.02 -26.08
CA PRO A 5 26.56 2.04 -25.65
C PRO A 5 25.85 0.77 -25.18
N PRO A 6 26.41 -0.43 -25.44
CA PRO A 6 25.81 -1.67 -25.01
C PRO A 6 25.64 -1.67 -23.49
N THR A 7 24.46 -2.10 -23.03
CA THR A 7 24.19 -2.22 -21.60
C THR A 7 24.97 -3.43 -21.09
N ASN A 8 26.14 -3.20 -20.49
CA ASN A 8 26.85 -4.27 -19.81
C ASN A 8 26.03 -4.74 -18.61
N PRO A 9 25.92 -6.06 -18.40
CA PRO A 9 25.25 -6.58 -17.22
C PRO A 9 25.99 -6.10 -15.96
N LEU A 10 25.22 -5.61 -14.99
CA LEU A 10 25.75 -5.10 -13.73
C LEU A 10 26.43 -6.18 -12.87
N ILE A 11 26.18 -7.46 -13.16
CA ILE A 11 26.76 -8.62 -12.49
C ILE A 11 27.27 -9.59 -13.56
N LYS A 12 28.50 -10.10 -13.39
CA LYS A 12 29.07 -11.12 -14.26
C LYS A 12 28.63 -12.52 -13.80
N PRO A 13 28.49 -13.49 -14.71
CA PRO A 13 28.01 -14.85 -14.36
C PRO A 13 28.83 -15.57 -13.28
N ASP A 14 30.12 -15.22 -13.15
CA ASP A 14 31.08 -15.94 -12.29
C ASP A 14 31.41 -15.20 -10.98
N ASP A 15 30.62 -14.20 -10.60
CA ASP A 15 30.88 -13.41 -9.40
C ASP A 15 30.32 -14.11 -8.13
N GLU A 16 31.08 -15.08 -7.62
CA GLU A 16 30.70 -15.93 -6.47
C GLU A 16 30.55 -15.17 -5.14
N ASN A 17 30.98 -13.90 -5.07
CA ASN A 17 30.95 -13.05 -3.88
C ASN A 17 29.88 -11.94 -3.91
N VAL A 18 28.88 -12.04 -4.77
CA VAL A 18 27.78 -11.08 -4.78
C VAL A 18 26.85 -11.34 -3.60
N SER A 19 27.00 -10.53 -2.54
CA SER A 19 26.00 -10.46 -1.48
C SER A 19 24.71 -9.86 -2.03
N PHE A 20 23.75 -10.72 -2.39
CA PHE A 20 22.45 -10.28 -2.88
C PHE A 20 21.64 -9.68 -1.74
N PHE A 21 21.13 -8.47 -1.96
CA PHE A 21 20.19 -7.86 -1.02
C PHE A 21 18.90 -8.69 -0.98
N ASN A 22 18.33 -8.86 0.22
CA ASN A 22 17.12 -9.65 0.39
C ASN A 22 15.99 -9.11 -0.51
N ARG A 23 15.39 -9.99 -1.30
CA ARG A 23 14.35 -9.64 -2.30
C ARG A 23 13.20 -8.81 -1.71
N GLU A 24 12.73 -9.16 -0.53
CA GLU A 24 11.57 -8.52 0.07
C GLU A 24 11.92 -7.13 0.61
N LEU A 25 13.12 -6.97 1.17
CA LEU A 25 13.64 -5.66 1.54
C LEU A 25 13.94 -4.79 0.30
N SER A 26 14.44 -5.37 -0.80
CA SER A 26 14.60 -4.67 -2.08
C SER A 26 13.26 -4.17 -2.62
N TRP A 27 12.21 -4.97 -2.46
CA TRP A 27 10.87 -4.59 -2.89
C TRP A 27 10.35 -3.38 -2.09
N LEU A 28 10.53 -3.37 -0.76
CA LEU A 28 10.17 -2.20 0.06
C LEU A 28 10.99 -0.95 -0.31
N ALA A 29 12.29 -1.11 -0.57
CA ALA A 29 13.14 -0.01 -1.03
C ALA A 29 12.74 0.51 -2.43
N PHE A 30 12.19 -0.35 -3.29
CA PHE A 30 11.55 0.10 -4.52
C PHE A 30 10.31 0.96 -4.21
N ASN A 31 9.41 0.50 -3.34
CA ASN A 31 8.20 1.25 -3.02
C ASN A 31 8.49 2.58 -2.32
N GLU A 32 9.56 2.65 -1.52
CA GLU A 32 10.07 3.91 -0.97
C GLU A 32 10.47 4.92 -2.04
N ARG A 33 11.08 4.46 -3.14
CA ARG A 33 11.42 5.33 -4.28
C ARG A 33 10.17 5.78 -5.03
N VAL A 34 9.15 4.93 -5.13
CA VAL A 34 7.83 5.34 -5.67
C VAL A 34 7.25 6.45 -4.81
N LEU A 35 7.20 6.27 -3.48
CA LEU A 35 6.75 7.31 -2.55
C LEU A 35 7.63 8.56 -2.61
N ALA A 36 8.95 8.44 -2.85
CA ALA A 36 9.85 9.59 -2.96
C ALA A 36 9.39 10.62 -4.00
N ASN A 37 8.76 10.18 -5.09
CA ASN A 37 8.23 11.08 -6.13
C ASN A 37 7.12 12.00 -5.61
N SER A 38 6.37 11.61 -4.59
CA SER A 38 5.32 12.49 -4.04
C SER A 38 5.86 13.65 -3.20
N PHE A 39 7.13 13.58 -2.78
CA PHE A 39 7.82 14.66 -2.07
C PHE A 39 8.48 15.68 -3.00
N ASP A 40 8.57 15.40 -4.29
CA ASP A 40 9.18 16.31 -5.25
C ASP A 40 8.17 17.39 -5.69
N ASN A 41 8.43 18.64 -5.29
CA ASN A 41 7.58 19.78 -5.62
C ASN A 41 7.67 20.21 -7.09
N LEU A 42 8.62 19.67 -7.87
CA LEU A 42 8.66 19.83 -9.33
C LEU A 42 7.60 18.97 -10.04
N ILE A 43 7.09 17.94 -9.36
CA ILE A 43 6.00 17.11 -9.88
C ILE A 43 4.66 17.80 -9.60
N PRO A 44 3.74 17.88 -10.58
CA PRO A 44 2.42 18.46 -10.38
C PRO A 44 1.65 17.85 -9.19
N LEU A 45 0.84 18.66 -8.51
CA LEU A 45 0.14 18.25 -7.28
C LEU A 45 -0.70 16.96 -7.44
N ALA A 46 -1.48 16.86 -8.52
CA ALA A 46 -2.28 15.67 -8.81
C ALA A 46 -1.41 14.41 -9.02
N GLU A 47 -0.22 14.58 -9.61
CA GLU A 47 0.74 13.49 -9.82
C GLU A 47 1.40 13.07 -8.50
N ARG A 48 1.72 14.02 -7.62
CA ARG A 48 2.19 13.73 -6.25
C ARG A 48 1.15 12.92 -5.47
N LEU A 49 -0.13 13.32 -5.55
CA LEU A 49 -1.24 12.56 -4.94
C LEU A 49 -1.30 11.14 -5.52
N ARG A 50 -1.19 11.00 -6.84
CA ARG A 50 -1.18 9.70 -7.52
C ARG A 50 -0.02 8.81 -7.04
N PHE A 51 1.19 9.35 -6.87
CA PHE A 51 2.33 8.58 -6.35
C PHE A 51 2.12 8.08 -4.92
N VAL A 52 1.50 8.88 -4.05
CA VAL A 52 1.12 8.42 -2.70
C VAL A 52 0.15 7.24 -2.78
N THR A 53 -0.87 7.32 -3.63
CA THR A 53 -1.85 6.24 -3.80
C THR A 53 -1.23 4.98 -4.43
N ILE A 54 -0.33 5.14 -5.41
CA ILE A 54 0.40 4.00 -6.00
C ILE A 54 1.25 3.32 -4.94
N ALA A 55 1.98 4.09 -4.12
CA ALA A 55 2.80 3.53 -3.05
C ALA A 55 1.94 2.76 -2.01
N ALA A 56 0.74 3.27 -1.72
CA ALA A 56 -0.24 2.60 -0.86
C ALA A 56 -0.67 1.24 -1.41
N ASN A 57 -1.15 1.21 -2.66
CA ASN A 57 -1.65 -0.01 -3.29
C ASN A 57 -0.53 -1.05 -3.49
N ASN A 58 0.69 -0.59 -3.79
CA ASN A 58 1.85 -1.46 -3.80
C ASN A 58 2.05 -2.13 -2.44
N LEU A 59 1.99 -1.36 -1.35
CA LEU A 59 2.19 -1.89 0.00
C LEU A 59 1.11 -2.91 0.39
N ASP A 60 -0.14 -2.68 0.00
CA ASP A 60 -1.24 -3.66 0.16
C ASP A 60 -0.94 -4.99 -0.54
N GLU A 61 -0.49 -4.92 -1.81
CA GLU A 61 -0.10 -6.11 -2.57
C GLU A 61 1.09 -6.84 -1.93
N PHE A 62 2.05 -6.09 -1.39
CA PHE A 62 3.18 -6.69 -0.68
C PHE A 62 2.72 -7.44 0.57
N TYR A 63 1.79 -6.90 1.35
CA TYR A 63 1.21 -7.62 2.49
C TYR A 63 0.46 -8.88 2.05
N MET A 64 -0.42 -8.75 1.06
CA MET A 64 -1.27 -9.84 0.58
C MET A 64 -0.49 -10.99 -0.03
N VAL A 65 0.62 -10.71 -0.73
CA VAL A 65 1.36 -11.74 -1.47
C VAL A 65 2.66 -12.11 -0.75
N ARG A 66 3.53 -11.12 -0.48
CA ARG A 66 4.91 -11.38 -0.02
C ARG A 66 4.95 -11.75 1.45
N LEU A 67 4.35 -10.92 2.31
CA LEU A 67 4.35 -11.19 3.73
C LEU A 67 3.53 -12.45 4.06
N ALA A 68 2.37 -12.63 3.42
CA ALA A 68 1.58 -13.85 3.54
C ALA A 68 2.36 -15.12 3.15
N GLY A 69 3.16 -15.06 2.08
CA GLY A 69 4.04 -16.17 1.68
C GLY A 69 5.07 -16.54 2.74
N LEU A 70 5.70 -15.55 3.40
CA LEU A 70 6.62 -15.78 4.51
C LEU A 70 5.92 -16.42 5.72
N TYR A 71 4.71 -15.95 6.06
CA TYR A 71 3.91 -16.57 7.11
C TYR A 71 3.53 -18.02 6.77
N GLN A 72 3.22 -18.32 5.51
CA GLN A 72 2.91 -19.68 5.08
C GLN A 72 4.12 -20.62 5.23
N LEU A 73 5.32 -20.17 4.89
CA LEU A 73 6.55 -20.93 5.12
C LEU A 73 6.78 -21.18 6.61
N ARG A 74 6.59 -20.16 7.45
CA ARG A 74 6.70 -20.29 8.91
C ARG A 74 5.71 -21.32 9.47
N ILE A 75 4.44 -21.27 9.03
CA ILE A 75 3.39 -22.23 9.45
C ILE A 75 3.75 -23.67 9.05
N ARG A 76 4.43 -23.84 7.91
CA ARG A 76 4.92 -25.15 7.44
C ARG A 76 6.19 -25.64 8.17
N GLY A 77 6.70 -24.88 9.15
CA GLY A 77 7.84 -25.26 9.97
C GLY A 77 9.20 -24.88 9.41
N PHE A 78 9.27 -24.07 8.34
CA PHE A 78 10.54 -23.53 7.87
C PHE A 78 11.05 -22.45 8.83
N THR A 79 12.34 -22.49 9.16
CA THR A 79 13.01 -21.49 10.01
C THR A 79 13.89 -20.53 9.20
N THR A 80 14.36 -20.97 8.03
CA THR A 80 15.19 -20.19 7.10
C THR A 80 14.63 -20.22 5.69
N LEU A 81 14.92 -19.17 4.92
CA LEU A 81 14.65 -19.15 3.49
C LEU A 81 15.67 -20.03 2.75
N PRO A 82 15.22 -21.03 1.97
CA PRO A 82 16.11 -21.99 1.30
C PRO A 82 17.15 -21.34 0.38
N GLU A 83 16.80 -20.25 -0.29
CA GLU A 83 17.65 -19.60 -1.30
C GLU A 83 18.62 -18.54 -0.73
N GLN A 84 18.34 -18.04 0.48
CA GLN A 84 19.03 -16.85 1.04
C GLN A 84 19.63 -17.11 2.42
N ASN A 85 19.45 -18.32 2.96
CA ASN A 85 19.89 -18.74 4.29
C ASN A 85 19.55 -17.72 5.41
N THR A 86 18.45 -16.98 5.23
CA THR A 86 18.03 -15.90 6.11
C THR A 86 16.92 -16.42 7.02
N SER A 87 16.99 -16.13 8.32
CA SER A 87 15.93 -16.46 9.27
C SER A 87 14.60 -15.81 8.86
N ILE A 88 13.54 -16.60 8.79
CA ILE A 88 12.20 -16.13 8.38
C ILE A 88 11.65 -15.13 9.40
N ASP A 89 11.77 -15.41 10.70
CA ASP A 89 11.27 -14.53 11.76
C ASP A 89 12.04 -13.21 11.81
N TYR A 90 13.37 -13.26 11.63
CA TYR A 90 14.18 -12.05 11.49
C TYR A 90 13.71 -11.21 10.30
N LEU A 91 13.48 -11.85 9.15
CA LEU A 91 13.04 -11.15 7.95
C LEU A 91 11.64 -10.54 8.11
N ILE A 92 10.67 -11.28 8.66
CA ILE A 92 9.32 -10.77 8.96
C ILE A 92 9.40 -9.56 9.88
N SER A 93 10.24 -9.61 10.92
CA SER A 93 10.44 -8.49 11.83
C SER A 93 10.97 -7.25 11.10
N LYS A 94 12.01 -7.41 10.27
CA LYS A 94 12.59 -6.31 9.48
C LYS A 94 11.65 -5.74 8.44
N ILE A 95 10.91 -6.60 7.74
CA ILE A 95 9.87 -6.19 6.79
C ILE A 95 8.79 -5.38 7.50
N THR A 96 8.29 -5.88 8.63
CA THR A 96 7.21 -5.22 9.38
C THR A 96 7.64 -3.85 9.90
N GLU A 97 8.86 -3.77 10.46
CA GLU A 97 9.46 -2.51 10.89
C GLU A 97 9.54 -1.50 9.74
N ARG A 98 10.05 -1.92 8.59
CA ARG A 98 10.25 -1.06 7.42
C ARG A 98 8.94 -0.63 6.76
N ALA A 99 7.99 -1.55 6.64
CA ALA A 99 6.66 -1.27 6.11
C ALA A 99 5.91 -0.26 6.98
N LYS A 100 5.98 -0.38 8.32
CA LYS A 100 5.39 0.59 9.24
C LYS A 100 6.02 1.98 9.11
N GLN A 101 7.34 2.06 8.95
CA GLN A 101 8.02 3.34 8.68
C GLN A 101 7.54 3.97 7.36
N LEU A 102 7.35 3.15 6.32
CA LEU A 102 6.85 3.61 5.03
C LEU A 102 5.41 4.14 5.12
N GLU A 103 4.53 3.42 5.82
CA GLU A 103 3.15 3.81 6.06
C GLU A 103 3.06 5.16 6.81
N VAL A 104 3.85 5.34 7.87
CA VAL A 104 3.89 6.62 8.60
C VAL A 104 4.33 7.78 7.70
N ARG A 105 5.33 7.56 6.84
CA ARG A 105 5.78 8.58 5.88
C ARG A 105 4.72 8.88 4.83
N GLN A 106 4.04 7.84 4.34
CA GLN A 106 2.97 7.96 3.37
C GLN A 106 1.79 8.79 3.91
N LEU A 107 1.33 8.50 5.13
CA LEU A 107 0.23 9.24 5.76
C LEU A 107 0.59 10.72 5.97
N LYS A 108 1.81 11.00 6.46
CA LYS A 108 2.30 12.37 6.60
C LYS A 108 2.29 13.11 5.26
N GLN A 109 2.76 12.45 4.19
CA GLN A 109 2.81 13.06 2.87
C GLN A 109 1.42 13.23 2.25
N LEU A 110 0.50 12.29 2.49
CA LEU A 110 -0.89 12.42 2.08
C LEU A 110 -1.52 13.68 2.70
N ASN A 111 -1.39 13.87 4.01
CA ASN A 111 -1.94 15.04 4.69
C ASN A 111 -1.35 16.35 4.14
N SER A 112 -0.02 16.41 3.94
CA SER A 112 0.61 17.58 3.32
C SER A 112 0.08 17.87 1.91
N ILE A 113 -0.20 16.85 1.11
CA ILE A 113 -0.77 17.01 -0.22
C ILE A 113 -2.23 17.47 -0.15
N LEU A 114 -3.02 16.99 0.82
CA LEU A 114 -4.38 17.45 1.04
C LEU A 114 -4.43 18.92 1.48
N ASP A 115 -3.46 19.36 2.27
CA ASP A 115 -3.27 20.78 2.60
C ASP A 115 -2.94 21.61 1.34
N ASP A 116 -2.02 21.13 0.50
CA ASP A 116 -1.69 21.76 -0.79
C ASP A 116 -2.92 21.83 -1.72
N CYS A 117 -3.75 20.78 -1.75
CA CYS A 117 -5.02 20.75 -2.50
C CYS A 117 -5.99 21.83 -2.00
N SER A 118 -6.08 22.01 -0.69
CA SER A 118 -6.97 23.00 -0.07
C SER A 118 -6.61 24.42 -0.51
N ASN A 119 -5.31 24.72 -0.66
CA ASN A 119 -4.82 26.02 -1.14
C ASN A 119 -5.25 26.35 -2.58
N VAL A 120 -5.59 25.34 -3.39
CA VAL A 120 -6.10 25.51 -4.76
C VAL A 120 -7.61 25.27 -4.87
N GLY A 121 -8.31 25.23 -3.74
CA GLY A 121 -9.77 25.09 -3.68
C GLY A 121 -10.30 23.66 -3.81
N ILE A 122 -9.45 22.65 -3.58
CA ILE A 122 -9.84 21.23 -3.58
C ILE A 122 -9.82 20.71 -2.15
N PHE A 123 -10.97 20.30 -1.64
CA PHE A 123 -11.13 19.91 -0.24
C PHE A 123 -11.56 18.45 -0.11
N LEU A 124 -10.96 17.76 0.86
CA LEU A 124 -11.50 16.52 1.40
C LEU A 124 -12.33 16.89 2.65
N THR A 125 -13.64 16.99 2.46
CA THR A 125 -14.57 17.45 3.51
C THR A 125 -14.95 16.32 4.46
N GLN A 126 -15.17 16.65 5.74
CA GLN A 126 -15.79 15.78 6.74
C GLN A 126 -17.28 16.10 6.89
N GLU A 127 -18.00 15.27 7.66
CA GLU A 127 -19.44 15.48 7.90
C GLU A 127 -19.73 16.85 8.52
N GLU A 128 -18.85 17.33 9.40
CA GLU A 128 -19.00 18.61 10.09
C GLU A 128 -18.85 19.83 9.16
N ASP A 129 -18.22 19.64 7.99
CA ASP A 129 -18.02 20.70 7.00
C ASP A 129 -19.21 20.86 6.04
N LEU A 130 -20.18 19.94 6.08
CA LEU A 130 -21.28 19.88 5.11
C LEU A 130 -22.43 20.79 5.51
N SER A 131 -22.97 21.53 4.53
CA SER A 131 -24.20 22.28 4.75
C SER A 131 -25.42 21.36 4.84
N SER A 132 -26.52 21.83 5.44
CA SER A 132 -27.79 21.10 5.44
C SER A 132 -28.29 20.76 4.04
N GLN A 133 -27.92 21.54 3.02
CA GLN A 133 -28.26 21.28 1.63
C GLN A 133 -27.41 20.15 1.04
N ASP A 134 -26.11 20.10 1.35
CA ASP A 134 -25.21 19.04 0.92
C ASP A 134 -25.61 17.70 1.55
N ILE A 135 -25.92 17.69 2.84
CA ILE A 135 -26.41 16.50 3.55
C ILE A 135 -27.70 15.98 2.92
N LYS A 136 -28.64 16.88 2.60
CA LYS A 136 -29.91 16.50 1.95
C LYS A 136 -29.66 15.89 0.56
N TRP A 137 -28.74 16.46 -0.22
CA TRP A 137 -28.37 15.92 -1.52
C TRP A 137 -27.67 14.55 -1.39
N LEU A 138 -26.69 14.42 -0.49
CA LEU A 138 -25.96 13.19 -0.22
C LEU A 138 -26.89 12.08 0.24
N LYS A 139 -27.84 12.36 1.13
CA LYS A 139 -28.84 11.39 1.59
C LYS A 139 -29.66 10.84 0.43
N ASN A 140 -30.19 11.71 -0.41
CA ASN A 140 -30.96 11.30 -1.58
C ASN A 140 -30.10 10.49 -2.55
N TRP A 141 -28.86 10.90 -2.80
CA TRP A 141 -27.94 10.15 -3.66
C TRP A 141 -27.59 8.78 -3.07
N TYR A 142 -27.33 8.70 -1.76
CA TYR A 142 -27.07 7.46 -1.03
C TYR A 142 -28.23 6.49 -1.12
N GLU A 143 -29.46 6.93 -0.84
CA GLU A 143 -30.67 6.09 -0.88
C GLU A 143 -30.93 5.50 -2.26
N VAL A 144 -30.63 6.25 -3.32
CA VAL A 144 -30.83 5.82 -4.71
C VAL A 144 -29.67 4.96 -5.24
N ASN A 145 -28.43 5.28 -4.89
CA ASN A 145 -27.25 4.72 -5.57
C ASN A 145 -26.41 3.77 -4.72
N ILE A 146 -26.32 3.97 -3.40
CA ILE A 146 -25.49 3.14 -2.51
C ILE A 146 -26.35 2.12 -1.75
N LEU A 147 -27.40 2.58 -1.07
CA LEU A 147 -28.21 1.74 -0.17
C LEU A 147 -28.71 0.44 -0.83
N PRO A 148 -29.17 0.43 -2.10
CA PRO A 148 -29.62 -0.81 -2.75
C PRO A 148 -28.49 -1.83 -3.00
N LEU A 149 -27.22 -1.39 -2.97
CA LEU A 149 -26.05 -2.24 -3.17
C LEU A 149 -25.50 -2.79 -1.85
N LEU A 150 -25.96 -2.28 -0.71
CA LEU A 150 -25.50 -2.75 0.61
C LEU A 150 -26.23 -4.04 0.99
N ALA A 151 -25.44 -5.08 1.28
CA ALA A 151 -25.93 -6.34 1.81
C ALA A 151 -25.74 -6.37 3.34
N PRO A 152 -26.79 -6.08 4.14
CA PRO A 152 -26.67 -6.16 5.59
C PRO A 152 -26.36 -7.60 5.99
N THR A 153 -25.28 -7.78 6.75
CA THR A 153 -24.87 -9.09 7.27
C THR A 153 -25.01 -9.08 8.79
N THR A 154 -25.89 -9.93 9.31
CA THR A 154 -26.10 -10.07 10.76
C THR A 154 -24.99 -10.91 11.38
N LEU A 155 -24.36 -10.40 12.44
CA LEU A 155 -23.42 -11.16 13.26
C LEU A 155 -24.17 -11.78 14.44
N ASP A 156 -24.25 -13.11 14.47
CA ASP A 156 -24.86 -13.89 15.55
C ASP A 156 -23.83 -14.91 16.06
N PRO A 157 -23.52 -14.96 17.38
CA PRO A 157 -22.62 -15.95 17.96
C PRO A 157 -22.99 -17.41 17.67
N SER A 158 -24.25 -17.68 17.35
CA SER A 158 -24.76 -19.02 17.05
C SER A 158 -24.38 -19.51 15.64
N HIS A 159 -23.83 -18.64 14.79
CA HIS A 159 -23.47 -18.92 13.41
C HIS A 159 -21.98 -18.59 13.15
N PRO A 160 -21.34 -19.26 12.17
CA PRO A 160 -19.97 -18.94 11.78
C PRO A 160 -19.84 -17.49 11.31
N PHE A 161 -18.69 -16.87 11.60
CA PHE A 161 -18.39 -15.53 11.12
C PHE A 161 -18.47 -15.46 9.59
N PRO A 162 -19.14 -14.45 9.01
CA PRO A 162 -19.35 -14.37 7.57
C PRO A 162 -18.03 -14.22 6.81
N PHE A 163 -17.98 -14.80 5.60
CA PHE A 163 -16.83 -14.64 4.73
C PHE A 163 -16.71 -13.17 4.27
N ILE A 164 -15.57 -12.53 4.56
CA ILE A 164 -15.24 -11.20 4.07
C ILE A 164 -14.38 -11.34 2.81
N GLN A 165 -14.87 -10.79 1.70
CA GLN A 165 -14.11 -10.75 0.44
C GLN A 165 -12.80 -10.00 0.63
N ASN A 166 -11.74 -10.42 -0.06
CA ASN A 166 -10.48 -9.71 -0.04
C ASN A 166 -10.66 -8.27 -0.56
N ARG A 167 -10.04 -7.29 0.11
CA ARG A 167 -10.26 -5.84 -0.09
C ARG A 167 -11.72 -5.38 0.12
N GLY A 168 -12.57 -6.24 0.66
CA GLY A 168 -13.91 -5.89 1.08
C GLY A 168 -13.87 -4.85 2.19
N LYS A 169 -14.81 -3.91 2.14
CA LYS A 169 -14.98 -2.90 3.19
C LYS A 169 -16.30 -3.18 3.90
N GLY A 170 -16.25 -3.17 5.23
CA GLY A 170 -17.43 -3.25 6.10
C GLY A 170 -17.44 -2.04 7.01
N VAL A 171 -18.64 -1.59 7.36
CA VAL A 171 -18.88 -0.62 8.43
C VAL A 171 -19.68 -1.38 9.47
N PHE A 172 -19.18 -1.41 10.71
CA PHE A 172 -19.81 -2.08 11.85
C PHE A 172 -20.50 -1.05 12.74
#